data_AF-A0A5K0ZNR2-F1
#
_entry.id   AF-A0A5K0ZNR2-F1
#
_cell.length_a   1.000
_cell.length_b   1.000
_cell.length_c   1.000
_cell.angle_alpha   90.00
_cell.angle_beta   90.00
_cell.angle_gamma   90.00
#
_symmetry.space_group_name_H-M   'P 1'
#
loop_
_entity.id
_entity.type
_entity.pdbx_description
1 polymer ?
#
loop_
_entity_poly.entity_id
_entity_poly.type
_entity_poly.pdbx_seq_one_letter_code
_entity_poly.pdbx_strand_id
1 'polypeptide(L)'
;KDVVTGLANSSLVGYVPQSSKKLRTIILGEEKANIKILLEKKISWTQYGISIVSNRWTDIQKRPLINFIVYSCNGPIFLKCVDAFGEYKYVEYLKGLFIEVIKEVGDDNVVQIITDNAPVC
;
A
#
# COMPACT_ATOMS: atom_id res chain seq x y z
N LYS A 1 -2.88 -21.52 -3.57
CA LYS A 1 -3.40 -20.90 -4.82
C LYS A 1 -3.51 -19.40 -4.55
N ASP A 2 -3.03 -18.54 -5.44
CA ASP A 2 -3.16 -17.09 -5.24
C ASP A 2 -4.62 -16.62 -5.45
N VAL A 3 -4.96 -15.45 -4.90
CA VAL A 3 -6.32 -14.89 -4.88
C VAL A 3 -6.90 -14.77 -6.29
N VAL A 4 -6.10 -14.32 -7.26
CA VAL A 4 -6.57 -14.11 -8.64
C VAL A 4 -6.91 -15.45 -9.31
N THR A 5 -6.10 -16.48 -9.05
CA THR A 5 -6.38 -17.84 -9.52
C THR A 5 -7.61 -18.43 -8.83
N GLY A 6 -7.89 -18.05 -7.57
CA GLY A 6 -9.14 -18.42 -6.89
C GLY A 6 -10.38 -17.79 -7.54
N LEU A 7 -10.33 -16.49 -7.81
CA LEU A 7 -11.42 -15.73 -8.45
C LEU A 7 -11.67 -16.20 -9.89
N ALA A 8 -10.62 -16.43 -10.68
CA ALA A 8 -10.74 -16.90 -12.06
C ALA A 8 -11.39 -18.29 -12.17
N ASN A 9 -11.36 -19.09 -11.10
CA ASN A 9 -11.90 -20.44 -11.05
C ASN A 9 -13.15 -20.55 -10.18
N SER A 10 -13.76 -19.43 -9.77
CA SER A 10 -14.94 -19.45 -8.89
C SER A 10 -16.17 -19.99 -9.62
N SER A 11 -16.86 -20.96 -9.01
CA SER A 11 -18.10 -21.56 -9.52
C SER A 11 -19.37 -20.98 -8.86
N LEU A 12 -19.37 -19.67 -8.60
CA LEU A 12 -20.51 -18.97 -8.03
C LEU A 12 -21.70 -19.01 -9.01
N VAL A 13 -22.87 -19.44 -8.53
CA VAL A 13 -24.09 -19.57 -9.35
C VAL A 13 -24.46 -18.21 -9.95
N GLY A 14 -24.61 -18.15 -11.28
CA GLY A 14 -24.94 -16.93 -12.02
C GLY A 14 -23.77 -15.98 -12.30
N TYR A 15 -22.56 -16.30 -11.84
CA TYR A 15 -21.36 -15.51 -12.12
C TYR A 15 -20.46 -16.22 -13.12
N VAL A 16 -20.08 -15.53 -14.20
CA VAL A 16 -19.09 -16.02 -15.16
C VAL A 16 -17.73 -15.40 -14.81
N PRO A 17 -16.78 -16.17 -14.25
CA PRO A 17 -15.49 -15.63 -13.86
C PRO A 17 -14.68 -15.17 -15.07
N GLN A 18 -13.98 -14.04 -14.90
CA GLN A 18 -13.06 -13.53 -15.90
C GLN A 18 -11.76 -14.34 -15.90
N SER A 19 -11.04 -14.34 -17.03
CA SER A 19 -9.76 -15.04 -17.12
C SER A 19 -8.71 -14.44 -16.17
N SER A 20 -7.81 -15.29 -15.65
CA SER A 20 -6.68 -14.86 -14.82
C SER A 20 -5.86 -13.76 -15.48
N LYS A 21 -5.64 -13.85 -16.80
CA LYS A 21 -4.94 -12.80 -17.58
C LYS A 21 -5.67 -11.46 -17.49
N LYS A 22 -6.99 -11.45 -17.72
CA LYS A 22 -7.79 -10.22 -17.72
C LYS A 22 -7.89 -9.59 -16.33
N LEU A 23 -7.99 -10.41 -15.27
CA LEU A 23 -7.96 -9.95 -13.88
C LEU A 23 -6.63 -9.27 -13.53
N ARG A 24 -5.49 -9.84 -13.96
CA ARG A 24 -4.15 -9.32 -13.64
C ARG A 24 -3.74 -8.08 -14.41
N THR A 25 -4.37 -7.81 -15.57
CA THR A 25 -3.96 -6.70 -16.44
C THR A 25 -5.03 -5.62 -16.52
N ILE A 26 -6.12 -5.89 -17.23
CA ILE A 26 -7.13 -4.89 -17.58
C ILE A 26 -7.90 -4.46 -16.34
N ILE A 27 -8.52 -5.42 -15.64
CA ILE A 27 -9.40 -5.13 -14.50
C ILE A 27 -8.59 -4.50 -13.36
N LEU A 28 -7.40 -5.03 -13.06
CA LEU A 28 -6.54 -4.43 -12.05
C LEU A 28 -6.13 -2.99 -12.40
N GLY A 29 -5.83 -2.73 -13.67
CA GLY A 29 -5.50 -1.38 -14.15
C GLY A 29 -6.68 -0.41 -14.02
N GLU A 30 -7.88 -0.85 -14.43
CA GLU A 30 -9.12 -0.08 -14.34
C GLU A 30 -9.48 0.24 -12.88
N GLU A 31 -9.47 -0.76 -12.00
CA GLU A 31 -9.76 -0.55 -10.58
C GLU A 31 -8.72 0.34 -9.90
N LYS A 32 -7.43 0.20 -10.24
CA LYS A 32 -6.39 1.09 -9.73
C LYS A 32 -6.63 2.54 -10.16
N ALA A 33 -7.04 2.77 -11.41
CA ALA A 33 -7.38 4.10 -11.90
C ALA A 33 -8.62 4.67 -11.20
N ASN A 34 -9.66 3.84 -11.02
CA ASN A 34 -10.88 4.22 -10.32
C ASN A 34 -10.61 4.64 -8.87
N ILE A 35 -9.84 3.83 -8.13
CA ILE A 35 -9.42 4.16 -6.77
C ILE A 35 -8.60 5.45 -6.74
N LYS A 36 -7.71 5.67 -7.72
CA LYS A 36 -6.93 6.92 -7.78
C LYS A 36 -7.83 8.15 -7.89
N ILE A 37 -8.88 8.10 -8.72
CA ILE A 37 -9.87 9.18 -8.88
C ILE A 37 -10.64 9.39 -7.56
N LEU A 38 -11.10 8.32 -6.91
CA LEU A 38 -11.79 8.42 -5.62
C LEU A 38 -10.92 9.06 -4.53
N LEU A 39 -9.61 8.81 -4.60
CA LEU A 39 -8.61 9.35 -3.67
C LEU A 39 -8.20 10.79 -3.98
N GLU A 40 -8.65 11.44 -5.06
CA GLU A 40 -8.33 12.86 -5.35
C GLU A 40 -8.93 13.84 -4.32
N LYS A 41 -9.85 13.38 -3.47
CA LYS A 41 -10.43 14.14 -2.35
C LYS A 41 -9.47 14.23 -1.14
N LYS A 42 -8.22 14.65 -1.39
CA LYS A 42 -7.16 14.87 -0.38
C LYS A 42 -7.22 16.25 0.29
N ILE A 43 -8.30 17.00 0.09
CA ILE A 43 -8.47 18.38 0.60
C ILE A 43 -8.26 18.44 2.13
N SER A 44 -8.61 17.38 2.86
CA SER A 44 -8.41 17.33 4.32
C SER A 44 -6.94 17.26 4.74
N TRP A 45 -6.04 16.81 3.86
CA TRP A 45 -4.63 16.63 4.18
C TRP A 45 -3.93 17.98 4.41
N THR A 46 -4.30 19.02 3.65
CA THR A 46 -3.72 20.36 3.83
C THR A 46 -4.30 21.10 5.03
N GLN A 47 -5.54 20.78 5.43
CA GLN A 47 -6.21 21.45 6.55
C GLN A 47 -5.81 20.88 7.91
N TYR A 48 -5.76 19.55 8.03
CA TYR A 48 -5.55 18.85 9.31
C TYR A 48 -4.24 18.08 9.36
N GLY A 49 -3.54 17.98 8.23
CA GLY A 49 -2.36 17.13 8.10
C GLY A 49 -2.70 15.63 8.07
N ILE A 50 -1.65 14.83 7.94
CA ILE A 50 -1.73 13.37 7.90
C ILE A 50 -0.67 12.72 8.78
N SER A 51 -0.93 11.47 9.17
CA SER A 51 0.05 10.60 9.82
C SER A 51 0.50 9.53 8.84
N ILE A 52 1.82 9.37 8.66
CA ILE A 52 2.37 8.23 7.92
C ILE A 52 2.54 7.09 8.91
N VAL A 53 1.87 5.97 8.67
CA VAL A 53 1.98 4.75 9.46
C VAL A 53 2.75 3.72 8.65
N SER A 54 3.86 3.25 9.22
CA SER A 54 4.66 2.19 8.62
C SER A 54 4.76 1.00 9.54
N ASN A 55 4.54 -0.19 8.98
CA ASN A 55 4.67 -1.45 9.68
C ASN A 55 5.53 -2.40 8.86
N ARG A 56 6.47 -3.04 9.54
CA ARG A 56 7.32 -4.09 9.02
C ARG A 56 6.70 -5.44 9.34
N TRP A 57 6.73 -6.33 8.36
CA TRP A 57 6.23 -7.68 8.52
C TRP A 57 6.96 -8.60 7.56
N THR A 58 7.01 -9.88 7.91
CA THR A 58 7.63 -10.90 7.09
C THR A 58 6.55 -11.79 6.49
N ASP A 59 6.57 -11.95 5.17
CA ASP A 59 5.58 -12.77 4.47
C ASP A 59 5.83 -14.29 4.70
N ILE A 60 4.92 -15.13 4.19
CA ILE A 60 5.04 -16.59 4.31
C ILE A 60 6.29 -17.16 3.63
N GLN A 61 6.93 -16.41 2.73
CA GLN A 61 8.16 -16.77 2.03
C GLN A 61 9.41 -16.19 2.71
N LYS A 62 9.28 -15.63 3.92
CA LYS A 62 10.35 -14.97 4.67
C LYS A 62 10.90 -13.70 4.01
N ARG A 63 10.09 -13.02 3.19
CA ARG A 63 10.46 -11.72 2.61
C ARG A 63 10.07 -10.60 3.58
N PRO A 64 11.02 -9.72 3.95
CA PRO A 64 10.72 -8.56 4.76
C PRO A 64 10.00 -7.53 3.88
N LEU A 65 8.79 -7.18 4.28
CA LEU A 65 7.94 -6.23 3.60
C LEU A 65 7.74 -5.00 4.50
N ILE A 66 7.64 -3.82 3.89
CA ILE A 66 7.40 -2.55 4.58
C ILE A 66 6.15 -1.92 3.99
N ASN A 67 5.11 -1.78 4.80
CA ASN A 67 3.87 -1.12 4.40
C ASN A 67 3.93 0.36 4.73
N PHE A 68 3.36 1.19 3.86
CA PHE A 68 3.12 2.61 4.09
C PHE A 68 1.63 2.91 3.92
N ILE A 69 1.03 3.41 4.99
CA ILE A 69 -0.37 3.80 5.08
C ILE A 69 -0.41 5.26 5.50
N VAL A 70 -1.27 6.05 4.87
CA VAL A 70 -1.58 7.42 5.30
C VAL A 70 -2.85 7.38 6.11
N TYR A 71 -2.85 7.97 7.30
CA TYR A 71 -4.04 8.15 8.11
C TYR A 71 -4.42 9.63 8.16
N SER A 72 -5.65 9.95 7.77
CA SER A 72 -6.23 11.30 7.88
C SER A 72 -7.65 11.26 8.42
N CYS A 73 -8.28 12.42 8.58
CA CYS A 73 -9.69 12.53 8.99
C CYS A 73 -10.65 11.77 8.05
N ASN A 74 -10.25 11.53 6.80
CA ASN A 74 -11.05 10.78 5.82
C ASN A 74 -10.81 9.26 5.89
N GLY A 75 -10.00 8.80 6.84
CA GLY A 75 -9.66 7.39 7.05
C GLY A 75 -8.27 7.00 6.51
N PRO A 76 -7.91 5.72 6.67
CA PRO A 76 -6.63 5.19 6.20
C PRO A 76 -6.62 4.97 4.68
N ILE A 77 -5.49 5.29 4.05
CA ILE A 77 -5.22 5.07 2.64
C ILE A 77 -3.91 4.28 2.53
N PHE A 78 -3.98 3.10 1.93
CA PHE A 78 -2.79 2.33 1.59
C PHE A 78 -2.06 3.00 0.43
N LEU A 79 -0.79 3.40 0.64
CA LEU A 79 0.04 4.00 -0.41
C LEU A 79 0.78 2.91 -1.18
N LYS A 80 1.64 2.17 -0.48
CA LYS A 80 2.51 1.16 -1.08
C LYS A 80 3.01 0.15 -0.05
N CYS A 81 3.47 -0.98 -0.58
CA CYS A 81 4.22 -2.00 0.15
C CYS A 81 5.53 -2.20 -0.62
N VAL A 82 6.65 -2.24 0.10
CA VAL A 82 7.99 -2.39 -0.46
C VAL A 82 8.57 -3.73 -0.03
N ASP A 83 9.09 -4.49 -1.00
CA ASP A 83 9.95 -5.64 -0.71
C ASP A 83 11.34 -5.12 -0.32
N ALA A 84 11.72 -5.35 0.94
CA ALA A 84 12.97 -4.89 1.52
C ALA A 84 14.00 -6.02 1.65
N PHE A 85 13.84 -7.11 0.89
CA PHE A 85 14.77 -8.23 0.91
C PHE A 85 16.21 -7.75 0.67
N GLY A 86 17.13 -8.16 1.54
CA GLY A 86 18.55 -7.76 1.49
C GLY A 86 18.87 -6.38 2.07
N GLU A 87 17.92 -5.44 2.08
CA GLU A 87 18.17 -4.02 2.39
C GLU A 87 17.54 -3.54 3.73
N TYR A 88 16.59 -4.29 4.28
CA TYR A 88 15.79 -3.88 5.45
C TYR A 88 16.58 -3.53 6.73
N LYS A 89 17.84 -3.95 6.83
CA LYS A 89 18.72 -3.67 7.99
C LYS A 89 19.45 -2.33 7.88
N TYR A 90 19.45 -1.70 6.70
CA TYR A 90 20.19 -0.47 6.47
C TYR A 90 19.33 0.76 6.74
N VAL A 91 19.76 1.56 7.71
CA VAL A 91 19.06 2.78 8.13
C VAL A 91 18.91 3.77 6.97
N GLU A 92 19.93 3.91 6.11
CA GLU A 92 19.86 4.83 4.96
C GLU A 92 18.84 4.39 3.91
N TYR A 93 18.67 3.08 3.70
CA TYR A 93 17.63 2.56 2.79
C TYR A 93 16.23 2.90 3.32
N LEU A 94 15.97 2.60 4.60
CA LEU A 94 14.70 2.91 5.25
C LEU A 94 14.40 4.41 5.20
N LYS A 95 15.39 5.25 5.54
CA LYS A 95 15.30 6.71 5.46
C LYS A 95 14.96 7.17 4.05
N GLY A 96 15.56 6.57 3.01
CA GLY A 96 15.23 6.84 1.62
C GLY A 96 13.75 6.57 1.30
N LEU A 97 13.21 5.45 1.77
CA LEU A 97 11.80 5.12 1.59
C LEU A 97 10.86 6.13 2.28
N PHE A 98 11.18 6.53 3.51
CA PHE A 98 10.39 7.55 4.22
C PHE A 98 10.44 8.90 3.51
N ILE A 99 11.60 9.34 3.04
CA ILE A 99 11.74 10.59 2.27
C ILE A 99 10.89 10.54 1.00
N GLU A 100 10.90 9.42 0.28
CA GLU A 100 10.09 9.25 -0.92
C GLU A 100 8.59 9.37 -0.61
N VAL A 101 8.12 8.71 0.46
CA VAL A 101 6.71 8.75 0.88
C VAL A 101 6.30 10.16 1.34
N ILE A 102 7.14 10.83 2.12
CA ILE A 102 6.91 12.22 2.56
C ILE A 102 6.74 13.14 1.33
N LYS A 103 7.62 13.01 0.33
CA LYS A 103 7.51 13.77 -0.92
C LYS A 103 6.25 13.43 -1.71
N GLU A 104 5.84 12.17 -1.75
CA GLU A 104 4.63 11.72 -2.46
C GLU A 104 3.35 12.33 -1.86
N VAL A 105 3.30 12.48 -0.53
CA VAL A 105 2.13 13.07 0.16
C VAL A 105 2.22 14.59 0.33
N GLY A 106 3.39 15.18 0.13
CA GLY A 106 3.71 16.58 0.42
C GLY A 106 4.16 16.76 1.86
N ASP A 107 5.38 17.23 2.06
CA ASP A 107 6.02 17.40 3.37
C ASP A 107 5.26 18.35 4.30
N ASP A 108 4.69 19.43 3.76
CA ASP A 108 3.82 20.36 4.50
C ASP A 108 2.57 19.69 5.11
N ASN A 109 2.15 18.54 4.57
CA ASN A 109 0.98 17.81 5.06
C ASN A 109 1.33 16.83 6.18
N VAL A 110 2.60 16.52 6.42
CA VAL A 110 3.00 15.46 7.36
C VAL A 110 3.09 16.00 8.79
N VAL A 111 2.23 15.48 9.66
CA VAL A 111 2.24 15.84 11.10
C VAL A 111 3.14 14.90 11.89
N GLN A 112 3.12 13.61 11.56
CA GLN A 112 3.89 12.59 12.27
C GLN A 112 4.15 11.34 11.43
N ILE A 113 5.15 10.59 11.86
CA ILE A 113 5.47 9.25 11.35
C ILE A 113 5.36 8.27 12.52
N ILE A 114 4.54 7.24 12.34
CA ILE A 114 4.32 6.17 13.32
C ILE A 114 4.94 4.91 12.74
N THR A 115 5.93 4.35 13.42
CA THR A 115 6.57 3.08 13.05
C THR A 115 6.41 2.07 14.16
N ASP A 116 6.39 0.78 13.81
CA ASP A 116 6.54 -0.25 14.82
C ASP A 116 7.88 -0.14 15.56
N ASN A 117 7.90 -0.68 16.78
CA ASN A 117 9.13 -0.91 17.54
C ASN A 117 9.66 -2.35 17.30
N ALA A 118 9.39 -2.93 16.13
CA ALA A 118 9.74 -4.32 15.89
C ALA A 118 11.27 -4.49 15.99
N PRO A 119 11.79 -5.36 16.86
CA PRO A 119 13.23 -5.51 17.03
C PRO A 119 13.90 -6.02 15.74
N VAL A 120 13.18 -6.76 14.90
CA VAL A 120 13.60 -7.29 13.59
C VAL A 120 12.35 -7.58 12.74
N CYS A 121 12.43 -7.46 11.40
CA CYS A 121 11.48 -8.07 10.45
C CYS A 121 11.57 -9.59 10.48
#